data_AF-A0A2H9SB88-F1
#
_entry.id   AF-A0A2H9SB88-F1
#
_cell.length_a   1.000
_cell.length_b   1.000
_cell.length_c   1.000
_cell.angle_alpha   90.00
_cell.angle_beta   90.00
_cell.angle_gamma   90.00
#
_symmetry.space_group_name_H-M   'P 1'
#
loop_
_entity.id
_entity.type
_entity.pdbx_description
1 polymer ?
#
loop_
_entity_poly.entity_id
_entity_poly.type
_entity_poly.pdbx_seq_one_letter_code
_entity_poly.pdbx_strand_id
1 'polypeptide(L)'
;MKNKVRACFKALGFRYDNSDFEDRLTAQKIIYLLKLKGVTRLDFPFRLYLNGPYSRELASELRQPTEQEELNSTDEKKIEDFKEVFRELDAKVLEAAATYALYAFQRKFDAVSATKNTRIFKKSIPNTKLESGISKAKELLYKPTPKDLEEMKKEFSAWEVAAREDFTKWEALNN
;
A
#
# COMPACT_ATOMS: atom_id res chain seq x y z
N MET A 1 -23.15 -13.11 1.56
CA MET A 1 -23.31 -11.72 1.09
C MET A 1 -22.43 -11.59 -0.15
N LYS A 2 -22.95 -11.07 -1.27
CA LYS A 2 -22.13 -10.94 -2.49
C LYS A 2 -21.01 -9.92 -2.25
N ASN A 3 -19.81 -10.24 -2.71
CA ASN A 3 -18.62 -9.39 -2.60
C ASN A 3 -17.79 -9.51 -3.88
N LYS A 4 -16.80 -8.62 -4.02
CA LYS A 4 -15.97 -8.48 -5.22
C LYS A 4 -14.59 -9.12 -5.10
N VAL A 5 -14.31 -9.90 -4.05
CA VAL A 5 -12.97 -10.42 -3.76
C VAL A 5 -12.40 -11.23 -4.93
N ARG A 6 -13.15 -12.23 -5.39
CA ARG A 6 -12.70 -13.10 -6.48
C ARG A 6 -12.65 -12.36 -7.83
N ALA A 7 -13.53 -11.39 -8.04
CA ALA A 7 -13.50 -10.53 -9.23
C ALA A 7 -12.24 -9.64 -9.25
N CYS A 8 -11.83 -9.10 -8.09
CA CYS A 8 -10.56 -8.39 -7.94
C CYS A 8 -9.37 -9.30 -8.30
N PHE A 9 -9.33 -10.53 -7.79
CA PHE A 9 -8.23 -11.47 -8.10
C PHE A 9 -8.18 -11.82 -9.58
N LYS A 10 -9.34 -12.09 -10.20
CA LYS A 10 -9.44 -12.34 -11.64
C LYS A 10 -8.91 -11.15 -12.44
N ALA A 11 -9.32 -9.94 -12.10
CA ALA A 11 -8.88 -8.73 -12.78
C ALA A 11 -7.38 -8.49 -12.62
N LEU A 12 -6.80 -8.83 -11.46
CA LEU A 12 -5.35 -8.76 -11.18
C LEU A 12 -4.54 -9.91 -11.80
N GLY A 13 -5.19 -10.94 -12.36
CA GLY A 13 -4.50 -12.16 -12.79
C GLY A 13 -3.91 -12.98 -11.63
N PHE A 14 -4.32 -12.70 -10.38
CA PHE A 14 -3.85 -13.42 -9.20
C PHE A 14 -4.59 -14.75 -9.06
N ARG A 15 -3.86 -15.86 -9.21
CA ARG A 15 -4.40 -17.22 -9.09
C ARG A 15 -4.30 -17.69 -7.64
N TYR A 16 -5.30 -17.35 -6.85
CA TYR A 16 -5.37 -17.72 -5.44
C TYR A 16 -5.53 -19.24 -5.23
N ASP A 17 -4.56 -19.85 -4.53
CA ASP A 17 -4.66 -21.19 -3.95
C ASP A 17 -4.85 -21.10 -2.42
N ASN A 18 -5.97 -21.63 -1.93
CA ASN A 18 -6.24 -21.66 -0.49
C ASN A 18 -5.34 -22.64 0.27
N SER A 19 -4.72 -23.62 -0.38
CA SER A 19 -3.79 -24.56 0.25
C SER A 19 -2.43 -23.92 0.51
N ASP A 20 -2.03 -22.94 -0.29
CA ASP A 20 -0.77 -22.22 -0.16
C ASP A 20 -0.84 -21.12 0.92
N PHE A 21 0.19 -21.05 1.76
CA PHE A 21 0.22 -20.10 2.87
C PHE A 21 0.52 -18.67 2.41
N GLU A 22 1.41 -18.49 1.45
CA GLU A 22 1.76 -17.16 0.94
C GLU A 22 0.58 -16.55 0.19
N ASP A 23 -0.15 -17.32 -0.61
CA ASP A 23 -1.35 -16.88 -1.29
C ASP A 23 -2.44 -16.42 -0.33
N ARG A 24 -2.65 -17.14 0.78
CA ARG A 24 -3.57 -16.70 1.85
C ARG A 24 -3.17 -15.36 2.43
N LEU A 25 -1.87 -15.09 2.61
CA LEU A 25 -1.39 -13.81 3.11
C LEU A 25 -1.50 -12.71 2.05
N THR A 26 -1.09 -12.98 0.82
CA THR A 26 -1.13 -12.07 -0.33
C THR A 26 -2.56 -11.62 -0.62
N ALA A 27 -3.51 -12.55 -0.64
CA ALA A 27 -4.94 -12.28 -0.76
C ALA A 27 -5.44 -11.25 0.27
N GLN A 28 -5.01 -11.39 1.53
CA GLN A 28 -5.38 -10.49 2.62
C GLN A 28 -4.84 -9.07 2.38
N LYS A 29 -3.61 -8.92 1.88
CA LYS A 29 -3.02 -7.60 1.62
C LYS A 29 -3.63 -6.91 0.42
N ILE A 30 -3.85 -7.66 -0.66
CA ILE A 30 -4.50 -7.13 -1.87
C ILE A 30 -5.88 -6.56 -1.52
N ILE A 31 -6.74 -7.34 -0.88
CA ILE A 31 -8.09 -6.90 -0.53
C ILE A 31 -8.06 -5.74 0.45
N TYR A 32 -7.13 -5.74 1.41
CA TYR A 32 -6.98 -4.62 2.33
C TYR A 32 -6.63 -3.30 1.62
N LEU A 33 -5.65 -3.33 0.72
CA LEU A 33 -5.21 -2.15 -0.02
C LEU A 33 -6.29 -1.66 -0.99
N LEU A 34 -6.96 -2.57 -1.71
CA LEU A 34 -8.09 -2.23 -2.59
C LEU A 34 -9.27 -1.64 -1.81
N LYS A 35 -9.57 -2.16 -0.62
CA LYS A 35 -10.57 -1.57 0.28
C LYS A 35 -10.21 -0.13 0.63
N LEU A 36 -8.96 0.15 1.02
CA LEU A 36 -8.50 1.51 1.33
C LEU A 36 -8.52 2.43 0.10
N LYS A 37 -8.22 1.89 -1.08
CA LYS A 37 -8.34 2.60 -2.37
C LYS A 37 -9.81 2.90 -2.74
N GLY A 38 -10.77 2.30 -2.03
CA GLY A 38 -12.19 2.55 -2.16
C GLY A 38 -12.90 1.62 -3.13
N VAL A 39 -12.36 0.43 -3.43
CA VAL A 39 -13.10 -0.61 -4.16
C VAL A 39 -14.31 -1.03 -3.31
N THR A 40 -15.50 -0.99 -3.91
CA THR A 40 -16.75 -1.25 -3.19
C THR A 40 -16.92 -2.73 -2.82
N ARG A 41 -17.80 -3.05 -1.86
CA ARG A 41 -18.13 -4.43 -1.45
C ARG A 41 -16.95 -5.25 -0.92
N LEU A 42 -15.97 -4.58 -0.29
CA LEU A 42 -14.83 -5.19 0.42
C LEU A 42 -14.87 -4.85 1.92
N ASP A 43 -16.05 -4.99 2.52
CA ASP A 43 -16.38 -4.49 3.87
C ASP A 43 -15.90 -5.38 5.02
N PHE A 44 -14.78 -6.08 4.83
CA PHE A 44 -14.18 -6.93 5.84
C PHE A 44 -13.48 -6.10 6.93
N PRO A 45 -13.58 -6.47 8.22
CA PRO A 45 -12.85 -5.80 9.28
C PRO A 45 -11.41 -6.30 9.36
N PHE A 46 -10.45 -5.40 9.29
CA PHE A 46 -9.02 -5.73 9.36
C PHE A 46 -8.41 -5.27 10.69
N ARG A 47 -7.59 -6.15 11.28
CA ARG A 47 -6.75 -5.85 12.44
C ARG A 47 -5.30 -6.16 12.12
N LEU A 48 -4.38 -5.56 12.86
CA LEU A 48 -2.95 -5.84 12.71
C LEU A 48 -2.60 -7.16 13.39
N TYR A 49 -1.97 -8.07 12.66
CA TYR A 49 -1.40 -9.33 13.14
C TYR A 49 0.08 -9.42 12.73
N LEU A 50 0.76 -10.49 13.14
CA LEU A 50 2.20 -10.71 12.87
C LEU A 50 2.56 -10.46 11.40
N ASN A 51 1.79 -11.02 10.46
CA ASN A 51 2.02 -10.86 9.02
C ASN A 51 1.28 -9.65 8.41
N GLY A 52 0.98 -8.62 9.21
CA GLY A 52 0.31 -7.39 8.78
C GLY A 52 -1.22 -7.44 8.93
N PRO A 53 -1.97 -6.56 8.22
CA PRO A 53 -3.43 -6.50 8.32
C PRO A 53 -4.10 -7.80 7.91
N TYR A 54 -5.02 -8.31 8.71
CA TYR A 54 -5.71 -9.57 8.45
C TYR A 54 -7.17 -9.51 8.92
N SER A 55 -8.05 -10.11 8.14
CA SER A 55 -9.47 -10.32 8.44
C SER A 55 -9.79 -11.82 8.47
N ARG A 56 -10.37 -12.28 9.59
CA ARG A 56 -10.83 -13.66 9.75
C ARG A 56 -12.04 -13.95 8.85
N GLU A 57 -12.87 -12.94 8.66
CA GLU A 57 -14.07 -12.94 7.84
C GLU A 57 -13.69 -13.12 6.36
N LEU A 58 -12.68 -12.36 5.88
CA LEU A 58 -12.14 -12.57 4.54
C LEU A 58 -11.54 -13.98 4.38
N ALA A 59 -10.82 -14.48 5.39
CA ALA A 59 -10.26 -15.83 5.33
C ALA A 59 -11.36 -16.92 5.32
N SER A 60 -12.50 -16.67 5.96
CA SER A 60 -13.66 -17.56 5.85
C SER A 60 -14.29 -17.49 4.48
N GLU A 61 -14.46 -16.27 3.94
CA GLU A 61 -15.04 -16.02 2.62
C GLU A 61 -14.23 -16.70 1.50
N LEU A 62 -12.91 -16.62 1.56
CA LEU A 62 -12.01 -17.23 0.57
C LEU A 62 -12.09 -18.77 0.51
N ARG A 63 -12.52 -19.40 1.60
CA ARG A 63 -12.69 -20.87 1.69
C ARG A 63 -14.03 -21.35 1.13
N GLN A 64 -15.00 -20.46 0.95
CA GLN A 64 -16.33 -20.84 0.48
C GLN A 64 -16.46 -20.64 -1.03
N PRO A 65 -17.19 -21.52 -1.74
CA PRO A 65 -17.62 -21.27 -3.11
C PRO A 65 -18.73 -20.22 -3.06
N THR A 66 -18.38 -18.95 -3.20
CA THR A 66 -19.32 -17.84 -3.16
C THR A 66 -19.58 -17.24 -4.54
N GLU A 67 -20.83 -16.81 -4.75
CA GLU A 67 -21.22 -16.04 -5.93
C GLU A 67 -20.45 -14.73 -5.99
N GLN A 68 -19.86 -14.46 -7.16
CA GLN A 68 -19.05 -13.28 -7.39
C GLN A 68 -19.94 -12.11 -7.80
N GLU A 69 -19.74 -10.95 -7.20
CA GLU A 69 -20.25 -9.69 -7.74
C GLU A 69 -19.26 -9.17 -8.80
N GLU A 70 -19.77 -8.70 -9.93
CA GLU A 70 -18.95 -8.14 -11.00
C GLU A 70 -18.38 -6.77 -10.61
N LEU A 71 -17.23 -6.43 -11.19
CA LEU A 71 -16.64 -5.10 -11.01
C LEU A 71 -17.45 -4.08 -11.82
N ASN A 72 -17.62 -2.88 -11.27
CA ASN A 72 -18.10 -1.74 -12.05
C ASN A 72 -16.90 -0.97 -12.62
N SER A 73 -17.14 -0.09 -13.59
CA SER A 73 -16.10 0.70 -14.25
C SER A 73 -15.23 1.54 -13.31
N THR A 74 -15.75 1.93 -12.15
CA THR A 74 -14.99 2.71 -11.16
C THR A 74 -14.05 1.81 -10.36
N ASP A 75 -14.49 0.61 -10.00
CA ASP A 75 -13.66 -0.39 -9.31
C ASP A 75 -12.59 -0.95 -10.25
N GLU A 76 -12.89 -1.15 -11.53
CA GLU A 76 -11.91 -1.55 -12.55
C GLU A 76 -10.75 -0.55 -12.66
N LYS A 77 -11.04 0.75 -12.72
CA LYS A 77 -10.00 1.80 -12.73
C LYS A 77 -9.11 1.74 -11.50
N LYS A 78 -9.68 1.54 -10.29
CA LYS A 78 -8.88 1.41 -9.06
C LYS A 78 -8.01 0.16 -9.05
N ILE A 79 -8.47 -0.92 -9.67
CA ILE A 79 -7.69 -2.14 -9.83
C ILE A 79 -6.57 -1.92 -10.84
N GLU A 80 -6.79 -1.13 -11.90
CA GLU A 80 -5.74 -0.78 -12.85
C GLU A 80 -4.66 0.11 -12.19
N ASP A 81 -5.06 1.16 -11.45
CA ASP A 81 -4.13 1.94 -10.60
C ASP A 81 -3.31 1.01 -9.69
N PHE A 82 -3.96 0.00 -9.10
CA PHE A 82 -3.29 -0.97 -8.25
C PHE A 82 -2.23 -1.78 -9.02
N LYS A 83 -2.54 -2.26 -10.24
CA LYS A 83 -1.58 -3.01 -11.06
C LYS A 83 -0.40 -2.17 -11.49
N GLU A 84 -0.63 -0.90 -11.83
CA GLU A 84 0.44 0.01 -12.24
C GLU A 84 1.50 0.15 -11.13
N VAL A 85 1.03 0.29 -9.89
CA VAL A 85 1.87 0.39 -8.68
C VAL A 85 2.47 -0.99 -8.29
N PHE A 86 1.65 -2.04 -8.32
CA PHE A 86 2.00 -3.41 -7.96
C PHE A 86 2.08 -4.33 -9.18
N ARG A 87 3.00 -4.00 -10.10
CA ARG A 87 3.26 -4.82 -11.31
C ARG A 87 3.56 -6.29 -10.98
N GLU A 88 4.23 -6.50 -9.85
CA GLU A 88 4.47 -7.80 -9.27
C GLU A 88 3.84 -7.86 -7.88
N LEU A 89 3.12 -8.96 -7.61
CA LEU A 89 2.45 -9.24 -6.34
C LEU A 89 3.41 -9.89 -5.33
N ASP A 90 4.57 -9.26 -5.10
CA ASP A 90 5.54 -9.74 -4.12
C ASP A 90 4.94 -9.68 -2.70
N ALA A 91 4.89 -10.84 -2.04
CA ALA A 91 4.23 -11.00 -0.75
C ALA A 91 4.84 -10.10 0.34
N LYS A 92 6.17 -9.91 0.36
CA LYS A 92 6.84 -9.07 1.36
C LYS A 92 6.64 -7.59 1.11
N VAL A 93 6.64 -7.16 -0.15
CA VAL A 93 6.29 -5.78 -0.54
C VAL A 93 4.85 -5.47 -0.17
N LEU A 94 3.91 -6.36 -0.48
CA LEU A 94 2.49 -6.21 -0.12
C LEU A 94 2.28 -6.21 1.40
N GLU A 95 3.00 -7.05 2.13
CA GLU A 95 2.96 -7.10 3.59
C GLU A 95 3.44 -5.78 4.22
N ALA A 96 4.56 -5.23 3.72
CA ALA A 96 5.06 -3.92 4.13
C ALA A 96 4.08 -2.79 3.78
N ALA A 97 3.58 -2.78 2.54
CA ALA A 97 2.63 -1.77 2.04
C ALA A 97 1.34 -1.74 2.86
N ALA A 98 0.72 -2.91 3.08
CA ALA A 98 -0.50 -3.03 3.86
C ALA A 98 -0.28 -2.64 5.34
N THR A 99 0.87 -2.99 5.92
CA THR A 99 1.20 -2.61 7.30
C THR A 99 1.32 -1.09 7.44
N TYR A 100 2.06 -0.45 6.53
CA TYR A 100 2.12 1.02 6.48
C TYR A 100 0.74 1.64 6.30
N ALA A 101 -0.04 1.12 5.36
CA ALA A 101 -1.37 1.63 5.07
C ALA A 101 -2.31 1.54 6.29
N LEU A 102 -2.16 0.50 7.12
CA LEU A 102 -2.90 0.39 8.38
C LEU A 102 -2.53 1.48 9.38
N TYR A 103 -1.25 1.78 9.55
CA TYR A 103 -0.85 2.87 10.44
C TYR A 103 -1.29 4.23 9.91
N ALA A 104 -1.04 4.51 8.62
CA ALA A 104 -1.30 5.82 8.02
C ALA A 104 -2.81 6.07 7.81
N PHE A 105 -3.56 5.14 7.23
CA PHE A 105 -4.93 5.40 6.76
C PHE A 105 -6.00 4.89 7.73
N GLN A 106 -5.78 3.75 8.38
CA GLN A 106 -6.76 3.21 9.33
C GLN A 106 -6.56 3.76 10.75
N ARG A 107 -5.32 3.89 11.21
CA ARG A 107 -4.99 4.45 12.54
C ARG A 107 -4.67 5.95 12.53
N LYS A 108 -4.61 6.57 11.34
CA LYS A 108 -4.41 8.02 11.16
C LYS A 108 -3.10 8.55 11.75
N PHE A 109 -2.05 7.74 11.75
CA PHE A 109 -0.72 8.20 12.11
C PHE A 109 -0.17 9.10 10.99
N ASP A 110 0.63 10.10 11.34
CA ASP A 110 1.39 10.87 10.35
C ASP A 110 2.38 9.96 9.60
N ALA A 111 2.87 10.43 8.45
CA ALA A 111 3.73 9.62 7.58
C ALA A 111 5.03 9.17 8.26
N VAL A 112 5.61 9.99 9.15
CA VAL A 112 6.84 9.67 9.88
C VAL A 112 6.57 8.58 10.90
N SER A 113 5.53 8.75 11.72
CA SER A 113 5.10 7.75 12.71
C SER A 113 4.69 6.44 12.06
N ALA A 114 3.96 6.47 10.93
CA ALA A 114 3.57 5.28 10.20
C ALA A 114 4.78 4.53 9.62
N THR A 115 5.75 5.26 9.05
CA THR A 115 7.00 4.69 8.54
C THR A 115 7.80 4.03 9.68
N LYS A 116 8.01 4.75 10.78
CA LYS A 116 8.74 4.24 11.96
C LYS A 116 8.10 2.98 12.52
N ASN A 117 6.79 2.99 12.74
CA ASN A 117 6.08 1.83 13.28
C ASN A 117 6.13 0.64 12.32
N THR A 118 6.03 0.88 11.01
CA THR A 118 6.16 -0.19 10.00
C THR A 118 7.54 -0.83 10.06
N ARG A 119 8.62 -0.03 10.13
CA ARG A 119 10.00 -0.54 10.25
C ARG A 119 10.22 -1.36 11.52
N ILE A 120 9.72 -0.90 12.65
CA ILE A 120 9.81 -1.64 13.92
C ILE A 120 9.07 -2.97 13.83
N PHE A 121 7.83 -2.94 13.34
CA PHE A 121 6.98 -4.12 13.28
C PHE A 121 7.44 -5.14 12.23
N LYS A 122 8.05 -4.67 11.12
CA LYS A 122 8.51 -5.48 9.98
C LYS A 122 10.03 -5.58 9.88
N LYS A 123 10.73 -5.56 11.02
CA LYS A 123 12.19 -5.66 11.09
C LYS A 123 12.79 -6.89 10.39
N SER A 124 12.00 -7.96 10.20
CA SER A 124 12.42 -9.19 9.52
C SER A 124 12.30 -9.13 8.01
N ILE A 125 11.61 -8.13 7.46
CA ILE A 125 11.51 -7.93 6.00
C ILE A 125 12.78 -7.21 5.53
N PRO A 126 13.42 -7.64 4.42
CA PRO A 126 14.57 -6.92 3.87
C PRO A 126 14.24 -5.44 3.61
N ASN A 127 15.16 -4.54 3.98
CA ASN A 127 14.94 -3.09 3.86
C ASN A 127 14.52 -2.65 2.45
N THR A 128 15.08 -3.27 1.40
CA THR A 128 14.69 -2.98 0.00
C THR A 128 13.20 -3.23 -0.26
N LYS A 129 12.67 -4.37 0.20
CA LYS A 129 11.25 -4.73 0.06
C LYS A 129 10.36 -3.88 0.97
N LEU A 130 10.86 -3.56 2.16
CA LEU A 130 10.17 -2.71 3.14
C LEU A 130 9.95 -1.29 2.61
N GLU A 131 11.02 -0.63 2.15
CA GLU A 131 10.95 0.72 1.58
C GLU A 131 10.13 0.73 0.29
N SER A 132 10.28 -0.28 -0.57
CA SER A 132 9.45 -0.45 -1.77
C SER A 132 7.96 -0.54 -1.41
N GLY A 133 7.60 -1.34 -0.40
CA GLY A 133 6.22 -1.47 0.06
C GLY A 133 5.65 -0.15 0.61
N ILE A 134 6.42 0.57 1.42
CA ILE A 134 6.01 1.88 1.94
C ILE A 134 5.80 2.89 0.80
N SER A 135 6.72 2.95 -0.15
CA SER A 135 6.62 3.84 -1.32
C SER A 135 5.38 3.54 -2.15
N LYS A 136 5.15 2.26 -2.50
CA LYS A 136 3.99 1.82 -3.27
C LYS A 136 2.67 2.08 -2.54
N ALA A 137 2.62 1.93 -1.22
CA ALA A 137 1.43 2.26 -0.44
C ALA A 137 1.10 3.76 -0.51
N LYS A 138 2.12 4.63 -0.43
CA LYS A 138 1.95 6.08 -0.61
C LYS A 138 1.46 6.40 -2.01
N GLU A 139 2.10 5.86 -3.04
CA GLU A 139 1.71 6.05 -4.44
C GLU A 139 0.26 5.62 -4.72
N LEU A 140 -0.13 4.45 -4.21
CA LEU A 140 -1.47 3.91 -4.42
C LEU A 140 -2.57 4.75 -3.74
N LEU A 141 -2.34 5.14 -2.48
CA LEU A 141 -3.38 5.64 -1.58
C LEU A 141 -3.34 7.15 -1.35
N TYR A 142 -2.20 7.80 -1.59
CA TYR A 142 -2.06 9.24 -1.49
C TYR A 142 -2.35 9.88 -2.83
N LYS A 143 -3.40 10.69 -2.90
CA LYS A 143 -3.60 11.62 -4.02
C LYS A 143 -3.19 13.01 -3.53
N PRO A 144 -2.00 13.51 -3.90
CA PRO A 144 -1.58 14.83 -3.48
C PRO A 144 -2.58 15.86 -3.99
N THR A 145 -3.05 16.70 -3.08
CA THR A 145 -3.90 17.82 -3.47
C THR A 145 -3.08 18.84 -4.27
N PRO A 146 -3.71 19.71 -5.08
CA PRO A 146 -3.00 20.80 -5.74
C PRO A 146 -2.20 21.66 -4.74
N LYS A 147 -2.73 21.84 -3.53
CA LYS A 147 -2.06 22.53 -2.42
C LYS A 147 -0.84 21.76 -1.92
N ASP A 148 -0.95 20.44 -1.74
CA ASP A 148 0.20 19.61 -1.34
C ASP A 148 1.32 19.70 -2.38
N LEU A 149 0.97 19.69 -3.68
CA LEU A 149 1.95 19.83 -4.75
C LEU A 149 2.64 21.21 -4.74
N GLU A 150 1.89 22.26 -4.42
CA GLU A 150 2.42 23.63 -4.31
C GLU A 150 3.33 23.79 -3.10
N GLU A 151 2.93 23.26 -1.94
CA GLU A 151 3.74 23.22 -0.72
C GLU A 151 5.02 22.40 -0.94
N MET A 152 4.93 21.21 -1.55
CA MET A 152 6.10 20.39 -1.88
C MET A 152 7.06 21.12 -2.83
N LYS A 153 6.56 21.80 -3.88
CA LYS A 153 7.42 22.58 -4.77
C LYS A 153 8.16 23.71 -4.05
N LYS A 154 7.48 24.37 -3.10
CA LYS A 154 8.07 25.43 -2.30
C LYS A 154 9.13 24.91 -1.32
N GLU A 155 8.90 23.75 -0.73
CA GLU A 155 9.91 23.10 0.12
C GLU A 155 11.13 22.66 -0.72
N PHE A 156 10.92 21.99 -1.85
CA PHE A 156 12.01 21.57 -2.72
C PHE A 156 12.87 22.73 -3.23
N SER A 157 12.26 23.85 -3.62
CA SER A 157 13.02 25.02 -4.09
C SER A 157 13.86 25.65 -2.98
N ALA A 158 13.37 25.67 -1.73
CA ALA A 158 14.15 26.13 -0.58
C ALA A 158 15.37 25.22 -0.31
N TRP A 159 15.20 23.90 -0.50
CA TRP A 159 16.29 22.93 -0.35
C TRP A 159 17.32 23.04 -1.47
N GLU A 160 16.90 23.27 -2.72
CA GLU A 160 17.81 23.50 -3.85
C GLU A 160 18.67 24.76 -3.64
N VAL A 161 18.07 25.83 -3.13
CA VAL A 161 18.79 27.06 -2.77
C VAL A 161 19.80 26.77 -1.66
N ALA A 162 19.38 26.11 -0.57
CA ALA A 162 20.27 25.78 0.55
C ALA A 162 21.42 24.86 0.12
N ALA A 163 21.16 23.82 -0.67
CA ALA A 163 22.18 22.91 -1.18
C ALA A 163 23.19 23.62 -2.09
N ARG A 164 22.72 24.56 -2.91
CA ARG A 164 23.57 25.37 -3.79
C ARG A 164 24.42 26.35 -2.99
N GLU A 165 23.87 27.00 -1.96
CA GLU A 165 24.63 27.86 -1.06
C GLU A 165 25.71 27.11 -0.29
N ASP A 166 25.41 25.92 0.22
CA ASP A 166 26.38 25.07 0.92
C ASP A 166 27.50 24.59 -0.01
N PHE A 167 27.16 24.22 -1.24
CA PHE A 167 28.16 23.89 -2.26
C PHE A 167 29.09 25.07 -2.56
N THR A 168 28.52 26.28 -2.70
CA THR A 168 29.30 27.50 -2.99
C THR A 168 30.23 27.88 -1.83
N LYS A 169 29.78 27.69 -0.58
CA LYS A 169 30.62 27.88 0.62
C LYS A 169 31.76 26.87 0.71
N TRP A 170 31.50 25.62 0.34
CA TRP A 170 32.53 24.58 0.31
C TRP A 170 33.61 24.86 -0.74
N GLU A 171 33.24 25.33 -1.93
CA GLU A 171 34.21 25.74 -2.96
C GLU A 171 35.05 26.95 -2.52
N ALA A 172 34.46 27.91 -1.80
CA ALA A 172 35.17 29.09 -1.31
C ALA A 172 36.15 28.80 -0.15
N LEU A 173 35.98 27.68 0.56
CA LEU A 173 36.86 27.26 1.65
C LEU A 173 38.02 26.36 1.19
N ASN A 174 37.93 25.80 -0.03
CA ASN A 174 38.91 24.86 -0.57
C ASN A 174 39.66 25.40 -1.81
N ASN A 175 39.52 26.68 -2.11
CA ASN A 175 40.34 27.48 -3.03
C ASN A 175 41.12 28.52 -2.24
#